data_AF-A0A2K9MG90-F1
#
_entry.id   AF-A0A2K9MG90-F1
#
_cell.length_a   1.000
_cell.length_b   1.000
_cell.length_c   1.000
_cell.angle_alpha   90.00
_cell.angle_beta   90.00
_cell.angle_gamma   90.00
#
_symmetry.space_group_name_H-M   'P 1'
#
loop_
_entity.id
_entity.type
_entity.pdbx_description
1 polymer ?
#
loop_
_entity_poly.entity_id
_entity_poly.type
_entity_poly.pdbx_seq_one_letter_code
_entity_poly.pdbx_strand_id
1 'polypeptide(L)'
;MSKTDARDDLDDSSAPLIEHLAELRTRLIWSVLAFIAAMLICYTVWNPIYNFLTRPICAALEDRGQECGLILLKLQEGFFVAIQISFFGGFILAFPVIAYQLWRFVAPGLYRNEKAAFLPFLIASPLMFFLGAAFAYYIILPMAYDFFLGFQQGPLTLPDDPAAAPPSDRMAGIVFQGSVSEYLTLTTKFILAFGLSFQLPVALTLLGKAGLVSSAGLGGVRKYAVLLILVLSAVVTPPDVISQVVLFTVVYGLYEISIQLVKRIERRRNEELRAQGLPVDE
;
A
#
# COMPACT_ATOMS: atom_id res chain seq x y z
N MET A 1 -47.53 -26.38 -18.08
CA MET A 1 -46.31 -25.76 -17.51
C MET A 1 -46.74 -24.54 -16.73
N SER A 2 -46.72 -24.64 -15.40
CA SER A 2 -47.33 -23.67 -14.47
C SER A 2 -46.38 -22.52 -14.19
N LYS A 3 -46.94 -21.32 -14.00
CA LYS A 3 -46.28 -20.04 -13.67
C LYS A 3 -45.59 -20.03 -12.28
N THR A 4 -45.47 -21.20 -11.65
CA THR A 4 -44.95 -21.42 -10.30
C THR A 4 -43.46 -21.77 -10.32
N ASP A 5 -42.99 -22.52 -11.33
CA ASP A 5 -41.58 -22.93 -11.43
C ASP A 5 -40.63 -21.73 -11.63
N ALA A 6 -41.06 -20.70 -12.38
CA ALA A 6 -40.25 -19.50 -12.62
C ALA A 6 -40.10 -18.57 -11.39
N ARG A 7 -40.87 -18.77 -10.32
CA ARG A 7 -40.72 -18.02 -9.06
C ARG A 7 -39.77 -18.73 -8.09
N ASP A 8 -39.77 -20.06 -8.06
CA ASP A 8 -38.84 -20.84 -7.22
C ASP A 8 -37.38 -20.68 -7.68
N ASP A 9 -37.12 -20.63 -8.99
CA ASP A 9 -35.76 -20.41 -9.53
C ASP A 9 -35.18 -19.02 -9.21
N LEU A 10 -36.04 -18.00 -9.01
CA LEU A 10 -35.62 -16.64 -8.66
C LEU A 10 -35.36 -16.48 -7.15
N ASP A 11 -36.12 -17.17 -6.29
CA ASP A 11 -35.91 -17.14 -4.84
C ASP A 11 -34.66 -17.96 -4.43
N ASP A 12 -34.35 -19.06 -5.12
CA ASP A 12 -33.16 -19.89 -4.85
C ASP A 12 -31.84 -19.20 -5.28
N SER A 13 -31.89 -18.27 -6.25
CA SER A 13 -30.75 -17.41 -6.63
C SER A 13 -30.61 -16.17 -5.74
N SER A 14 -31.72 -15.70 -5.16
CA SER A 14 -31.75 -14.52 -4.29
C SER A 14 -31.26 -14.82 -2.86
N ALA A 15 -31.56 -16.01 -2.33
CA ALA A 15 -31.09 -16.48 -1.02
C ALA A 15 -29.55 -16.46 -0.86
N PRO A 16 -28.74 -17.03 -1.78
CA PRO A 16 -27.28 -17.02 -1.66
C PRO A 16 -26.66 -15.63 -1.84
N LEU A 17 -27.28 -14.74 -2.64
CA LEU A 17 -26.82 -13.35 -2.79
C LEU A 17 -27.08 -12.52 -1.54
N ILE A 18 -28.25 -12.67 -0.90
CA ILE A 18 -28.57 -11.99 0.35
C ILE A 18 -27.66 -12.49 1.48
N GLU A 19 -27.34 -13.78 1.52
CA GLU A 19 -26.41 -14.35 2.49
C GLU A 19 -24.97 -13.81 2.30
N HIS A 20 -24.49 -13.72 1.06
CA HIS A 20 -23.18 -13.15 0.75
C HIS A 20 -23.08 -11.65 1.08
N LEU A 21 -24.16 -10.88 0.86
CA LEU A 21 -24.22 -9.47 1.23
C LEU A 21 -24.28 -9.27 2.76
N ALA A 22 -25.01 -10.12 3.48
CA ALA A 22 -25.06 -10.10 4.95
C ALA A 22 -23.68 -10.43 5.56
N GLU A 23 -22.96 -11.34 4.93
CA GLU A 23 -21.60 -11.70 5.29
C GLU A 23 -20.63 -10.53 5.06
N LEU A 24 -20.69 -9.86 3.90
CA LEU A 24 -19.89 -8.66 3.60
C LEU A 24 -20.12 -7.56 4.64
N ARG A 25 -21.38 -7.26 4.96
CA ARG A 25 -21.73 -6.22 5.94
C ARG A 25 -21.11 -6.51 7.30
N THR A 26 -21.28 -7.73 7.79
CA THR A 26 -20.80 -8.12 9.12
C THR A 26 -19.28 -7.97 9.19
N ARG A 27 -18.56 -8.41 8.17
CA ARG A 27 -17.09 -8.34 8.10
C ARG A 27 -16.60 -6.89 7.97
N LEU A 28 -17.30 -6.08 7.17
CA LEU A 28 -17.00 -4.66 7.05
C LEU A 28 -17.15 -3.94 8.41
N ILE A 29 -18.21 -4.23 9.17
CA ILE A 29 -18.40 -3.67 10.51
C ILE A 29 -17.24 -4.05 11.43
N TRP A 30 -16.81 -5.31 11.46
CA TRP A 30 -15.66 -5.73 12.28
C TRP A 30 -14.35 -5.07 11.83
N SER A 31 -14.11 -4.93 10.53
CA SER A 31 -12.94 -4.22 10.00
C SER A 31 -12.94 -2.74 10.38
N VAL A 32 -14.10 -2.08 10.30
CA VAL A 32 -14.26 -0.67 10.69
C VAL A 32 -14.11 -0.50 12.20
N LEU A 33 -14.68 -1.38 13.02
CA LEU A 33 -14.51 -1.33 14.48
C LEU A 33 -13.04 -1.54 14.88
N ALA A 34 -12.35 -2.50 14.27
CA ALA A 34 -10.92 -2.71 14.49
C ALA A 34 -10.10 -1.49 14.08
N PHE A 35 -10.43 -0.87 12.95
CA PHE A 35 -9.81 0.35 12.47
C PHE A 35 -10.02 1.54 13.43
N ILE A 36 -11.25 1.77 13.90
CA ILE A 36 -11.56 2.85 14.86
C ILE A 36 -10.82 2.61 16.18
N ALA A 37 -10.83 1.37 16.70
CA ALA A 37 -10.11 1.03 17.92
C ALA A 37 -8.60 1.28 17.78
N ALA A 38 -8.00 0.86 16.67
CA ALA A 38 -6.61 1.10 16.35
C ALA A 38 -6.29 2.60 16.21
N MET A 39 -7.16 3.36 15.56
CA MET A 39 -7.02 4.81 15.41
C MET A 39 -7.03 5.51 16.77
N LEU A 40 -7.94 5.14 17.69
CA LEU A 40 -7.98 5.69 19.04
C LEU A 40 -6.71 5.36 19.84
N ILE A 41 -6.18 4.13 19.69
CA ILE A 41 -4.90 3.74 20.30
C ILE A 41 -3.77 4.61 19.74
N CYS A 42 -3.66 4.74 18.41
CA CYS A 42 -2.65 5.56 17.77
C CYS A 42 -2.75 7.04 18.14
N TYR A 43 -3.96 7.55 18.40
CA TYR A 43 -4.16 8.92 18.87
C TYR A 43 -3.53 9.17 20.24
N THR A 44 -3.47 8.18 21.13
CA THR A 44 -2.79 8.36 22.44
C THR A 44 -1.26 8.45 22.29
N VAL A 45 -0.70 7.85 21.24
CA VAL A 45 0.75 7.75 20.99
C VAL A 45 1.18 8.47 19.72
N TRP A 46 0.45 9.51 19.30
CA TRP A 46 0.72 10.23 18.06
C TRP A 46 2.10 10.90 18.04
N ASN A 47 2.58 11.40 19.19
CA ASN A 47 3.85 12.13 19.28
C ASN A 47 5.09 11.21 19.05
N PRO A 48 5.17 10.02 19.66
CA PRO A 48 6.18 9.02 19.28
C PRO A 48 6.12 8.61 17.80
N ILE A 49 4.92 8.42 17.24
CA ILE A 49 4.77 8.06 15.83
C ILE A 49 5.26 9.21 14.94
N TYR A 50 4.94 10.45 15.28
CA TYR A 50 5.45 11.64 14.59
C TYR A 50 6.98 11.64 14.57
N ASN A 51 7.61 11.49 15.73
CA ASN A 51 9.08 11.48 15.85
C ASN A 51 9.73 10.31 15.13
N PHE A 52 9.03 9.18 14.99
CA PHE A 52 9.49 8.08 14.16
C PHE A 52 9.36 8.43 12.68
N LEU A 53 8.21 8.96 12.26
CA LEU A 53 7.98 9.32 10.87
C LEU A 53 9.02 10.33 10.39
N THR A 54 9.30 11.39 11.16
CA THR A 54 10.23 12.49 10.78
C THR A 54 11.71 12.13 10.71
N ARG A 55 12.14 10.95 11.18
CA ARG A 55 13.58 10.60 11.17
C ARG A 55 14.25 10.66 9.79
N PRO A 56 13.66 10.16 8.69
CA PRO A 56 14.32 10.14 7.39
C PRO A 56 14.56 11.54 6.83
N ILE A 57 13.64 12.50 7.07
CA ILE A 57 13.86 13.89 6.65
C ILE A 57 14.87 14.59 7.55
N CYS A 58 14.85 14.33 8.85
CA CYS A 58 15.86 14.90 9.76
C CYS A 58 17.26 14.41 9.40
N ALA A 59 17.43 13.11 9.12
CA ALA A 59 18.70 12.56 8.67
C ALA A 59 19.16 13.20 7.35
N ALA A 60 18.26 13.32 6.36
CA ALA A 60 18.59 13.94 5.08
C ALA A 60 18.95 15.44 5.18
N LEU A 61 18.40 16.16 6.16
CA LEU A 61 18.74 17.56 6.47
C LEU A 61 20.07 17.66 7.22
N GLU A 62 20.30 16.79 8.19
CA GLU A 62 21.55 16.73 8.97
C GLU A 62 22.76 16.39 8.09
N ASP A 63 22.59 15.45 7.14
CA ASP A 63 23.60 15.12 6.12
C ASP A 63 23.99 16.32 5.24
N ARG A 64 23.11 17.32 5.15
CA ARG A 64 23.31 18.58 4.41
C ARG A 64 23.71 19.75 5.33
N GLY A 65 23.95 19.48 6.62
CA GLY A 65 24.33 20.48 7.62
C GLY A 65 23.20 21.44 8.03
N GLN A 66 21.94 21.04 7.86
CA GLN A 66 20.76 21.84 8.23
C GLN A 66 20.11 21.32 9.51
N GLU A 67 19.60 22.22 10.35
CA GLU A 67 18.84 21.83 11.53
C GLU A 67 17.48 21.23 11.14
N CYS A 68 17.09 20.13 11.80
CA CYS A 68 15.78 19.54 11.59
C CYS A 68 14.69 20.35 12.31
N GLY A 69 14.15 21.36 11.62
CA GLY A 69 13.03 22.18 12.08
C GLY A 69 11.89 22.20 11.07
N LEU A 70 10.87 21.37 11.25
CA LEU A 70 9.63 21.46 10.47
C LEU A 70 8.72 22.52 11.11
N ILE A 71 8.25 23.48 10.31
CA ILE A 71 7.39 24.57 10.79
C ILE A 71 5.91 24.27 10.54
N LEU A 72 5.08 24.84 11.42
CA LEU A 72 3.63 24.86 11.26
C LEU A 72 3.25 26.15 10.54
N LEU A 73 2.70 26.02 9.33
CA LEU A 73 2.29 27.18 8.53
C LEU A 73 0.90 27.68 8.94
N LYS A 74 0.03 26.79 9.44
CA LYS A 74 -1.34 27.12 9.85
C LYS A 74 -1.57 26.79 11.33
N LEU A 75 -2.39 27.59 12.00
CA LEU A 75 -2.71 27.38 13.42
C LEU A 75 -3.37 26.01 13.67
N GLN A 76 -4.28 25.57 12.79
CA GLN A 76 -4.94 24.27 12.92
C GLN A 76 -4.08 23.06 12.49
N GLU A 77 -2.88 23.27 11.95
CA GLU A 77 -2.08 22.21 11.34
C GLU A 77 -1.68 21.14 12.35
N GLY A 78 -1.30 21.53 13.57
CA GLY A 78 -0.91 20.57 14.62
C GLY A 78 -2.02 19.57 14.98
N PHE A 79 -3.28 20.03 15.00
CA PHE A 79 -4.43 19.16 15.25
C PHE A 79 -4.67 18.18 14.09
N PHE A 80 -4.63 18.67 12.85
CA PHE A 80 -4.80 17.83 11.67
C PHE A 80 -3.66 16.80 11.53
N VAL A 81 -2.43 17.18 11.87
CA VAL A 81 -1.28 16.29 11.92
C VAL A 81 -1.51 15.13 12.89
N ALA A 82 -1.95 15.42 14.13
CA ALA A 82 -2.24 14.38 15.11
C ALA A 82 -3.33 13.41 14.62
N ILE A 83 -4.43 13.92 14.07
CA ILE A 83 -5.51 13.09 13.50
C ILE A 83 -5.01 12.26 12.32
N GLN A 84 -4.24 12.87 11.42
CA GLN A 84 -3.71 12.22 10.23
C GLN A 84 -2.81 11.05 10.61
N ILE A 85 -1.87 11.26 11.53
CA ILE A 85 -1.00 10.20 12.07
C ILE A 85 -1.82 9.09 12.73
N SER A 86 -2.86 9.46 13.47
CA SER A 86 -3.72 8.48 14.17
C SER A 86 -4.52 7.64 13.19
N PHE A 87 -5.08 8.27 12.16
CA PHE A 87 -5.84 7.60 11.10
C PHE A 87 -4.95 6.60 10.35
N PHE A 88 -3.77 7.04 9.92
CA PHE A 88 -2.88 6.19 9.13
C PHE A 88 -2.14 5.14 9.96
N GLY A 89 -1.66 5.51 11.14
CA GLY A 89 -1.11 4.55 12.11
C GLY A 89 -2.16 3.51 12.50
N GLY A 90 -3.40 3.95 12.71
CA GLY A 90 -4.54 3.07 12.96
C GLY A 90 -4.81 2.12 11.79
N PHE A 91 -4.70 2.58 10.55
CA PHE A 91 -4.84 1.73 9.36
C PHE A 91 -3.76 0.65 9.31
N ILE A 92 -2.49 1.02 9.52
CA ILE A 92 -1.35 0.10 9.51
C ILE A 92 -1.50 -0.95 10.63
N LEU A 93 -1.89 -0.51 11.83
CA LEU A 93 -2.10 -1.40 12.98
C LEU A 93 -3.32 -2.33 12.79
N ALA A 94 -4.40 -1.83 12.20
CA ALA A 94 -5.62 -2.60 11.92
C ALA A 94 -5.48 -3.48 10.68
N PHE A 95 -4.45 -3.27 9.84
CA PHE A 95 -4.26 -3.98 8.59
C PHE A 95 -4.34 -5.52 8.73
N PRO A 96 -3.74 -6.17 9.74
CA PRO A 96 -3.85 -7.63 9.90
C PRO A 96 -5.31 -8.10 10.06
N VAL A 97 -6.14 -7.34 10.78
CA VAL A 97 -7.55 -7.66 10.97
C VAL A 97 -8.34 -7.37 9.70
N ILE A 98 -8.07 -6.24 9.03
CA ILE A 98 -8.71 -5.87 7.76
C ILE A 98 -8.41 -6.92 6.69
N ALA A 99 -7.14 -7.30 6.53
CA ALA A 99 -6.70 -8.34 5.60
C ALA A 99 -7.35 -9.68 5.95
N TYR A 100 -7.42 -10.05 7.23
CA TYR A 100 -8.10 -11.27 7.67
C TYR A 100 -9.56 -11.32 7.21
N GLN A 101 -10.31 -10.26 7.46
CA GLN A 101 -11.73 -10.21 7.13
C GLN A 101 -11.97 -10.15 5.61
N LEU A 102 -11.13 -9.41 4.89
CA LEU A 102 -11.16 -9.30 3.43
C LEU A 102 -10.89 -10.66 2.77
N TRP A 103 -9.80 -11.33 3.14
CA TRP A 103 -9.43 -12.60 2.52
C TRP A 103 -10.41 -13.72 2.86
N ARG A 104 -10.89 -13.75 4.10
CA ARG A 104 -11.92 -14.72 4.48
C ARG A 104 -13.21 -14.51 3.69
N PHE A 105 -13.45 -13.33 3.10
CA PHE A 105 -14.68 -13.00 2.37
C PHE A 105 -14.57 -13.43 0.91
N VAL A 106 -13.37 -13.28 0.35
CA VAL A 106 -13.02 -13.79 -0.98
C VAL A 106 -12.92 -15.33 -0.99
N ALA A 107 -12.46 -15.94 0.11
CA ALA A 107 -12.21 -17.38 0.23
C ALA A 107 -13.42 -18.36 0.16
N PRO A 108 -14.63 -18.08 0.70
CA PRO A 108 -15.69 -19.08 0.81
C PRO A 108 -16.31 -19.44 -0.54
N GLY A 109 -16.29 -18.51 -1.50
CA GLY A 109 -16.83 -18.73 -2.84
C GLY A 109 -15.98 -19.62 -3.75
N LEU A 110 -14.81 -20.07 -3.28
CA LEU A 110 -13.76 -20.61 -4.15
C LEU A 110 -13.11 -21.90 -3.66
N TYR A 111 -13.06 -22.14 -2.35
CA TYR A 111 -12.47 -23.36 -1.78
C TYR A 111 -13.47 -24.06 -0.86
N ARG A 112 -14.30 -24.94 -1.43
CA ARG A 112 -15.16 -25.82 -0.64
C ARG A 112 -14.37 -26.88 0.16
N ASN A 113 -13.16 -27.27 -0.28
CA ASN A 113 -12.45 -28.43 0.30
C ASN A 113 -11.03 -28.23 0.86
N GLU A 114 -10.38 -27.05 0.79
CA GLU A 114 -9.00 -26.87 1.29
C GLU A 114 -8.79 -25.68 2.23
N LYS A 115 -9.30 -25.79 3.47
CA LYS A 115 -9.08 -24.77 4.52
C LYS A 115 -7.60 -24.54 4.87
N ALA A 116 -6.76 -25.57 4.74
CA ALA A 116 -5.33 -25.50 5.08
C ALA A 116 -4.51 -24.66 4.09
N ALA A 117 -4.97 -24.58 2.84
CA ALA A 117 -4.23 -23.96 1.76
C ALA A 117 -4.41 -22.42 1.73
N PHE A 118 -5.27 -21.88 2.61
CA PHE A 118 -5.56 -20.46 2.81
C PHE A 118 -4.77 -19.84 3.99
N LEU A 119 -4.43 -20.64 5.01
CA LEU A 119 -3.69 -20.19 6.18
C LEU A 119 -2.34 -19.48 5.87
N PRO A 120 -1.50 -19.94 4.92
CA PRO A 120 -0.25 -19.24 4.61
C PRO A 120 -0.49 -17.85 3.99
N PHE A 121 -1.56 -17.66 3.19
CA PHE A 121 -1.87 -16.37 2.57
C PHE A 121 -2.34 -15.34 3.59
N LEU A 122 -3.08 -15.81 4.59
CA LEU A 122 -3.56 -14.98 5.68
C LEU A 122 -2.42 -14.38 6.51
N ILE A 123 -1.31 -15.09 6.65
CA ILE A 123 -0.09 -14.61 7.32
C ILE A 123 0.80 -13.81 6.34
N ALA A 124 0.87 -14.24 5.07
CA ALA A 124 1.67 -13.57 4.06
C ALA A 124 1.18 -12.16 3.74
N SER A 125 -0.14 -11.90 3.77
CA SER A 125 -0.70 -10.58 3.47
C SER A 125 -0.24 -9.48 4.46
N PRO A 126 -0.42 -9.61 5.79
CA PRO A 126 0.11 -8.65 6.74
C PRO A 126 1.63 -8.51 6.64
N LEU A 127 2.35 -9.62 6.48
CA LEU A 127 3.82 -9.60 6.36
C LEU A 127 4.28 -8.81 5.12
N MET A 128 3.64 -9.03 3.97
CA MET A 128 3.93 -8.28 2.75
C MET A 128 3.55 -6.80 2.88
N PHE A 129 2.49 -6.46 3.60
CA PHE A 129 2.12 -5.07 3.85
C PHE A 129 3.18 -4.36 4.68
N PHE A 130 3.62 -4.96 5.79
CA PHE A 130 4.69 -4.40 6.62
C PHE A 130 6.02 -4.34 5.86
N LEU A 131 6.32 -5.33 5.01
CA LEU A 131 7.50 -5.30 4.15
C LEU A 131 7.43 -4.14 3.14
N GLY A 132 6.27 -3.91 2.52
CA GLY A 132 6.06 -2.79 1.61
C GLY A 132 6.12 -1.43 2.31
N ALA A 133 5.53 -1.32 3.49
CA ALA A 133 5.60 -0.12 4.33
C ALA A 133 7.05 0.18 4.78
N ALA A 134 7.81 -0.85 5.17
CA ALA A 134 9.22 -0.73 5.52
C ALA A 134 10.05 -0.34 4.29
N PHE A 135 9.80 -0.95 3.13
CA PHE A 135 10.47 -0.59 1.88
C PHE A 135 10.24 0.88 1.51
N ALA A 136 9.01 1.37 1.62
CA ALA A 136 8.72 2.79 1.42
C ALA A 136 9.50 3.66 2.40
N TYR A 137 9.43 3.36 3.70
CA TYR A 137 10.02 4.20 4.74
C TYR A 137 11.56 4.23 4.69
N TYR A 138 12.22 3.10 4.48
CA TYR A 138 13.68 2.99 4.56
C TYR A 138 14.39 3.21 3.23
N ILE A 139 13.73 3.02 2.08
CA ILE A 139 14.39 3.09 0.78
C ILE A 139 13.83 4.23 -0.06
N ILE A 140 12.50 4.36 -0.15
CA ILE A 140 11.88 5.32 -1.06
C ILE A 140 11.85 6.73 -0.49
N LEU A 141 11.49 6.90 0.80
CA LEU A 141 11.52 8.20 1.45
C LEU A 141 12.88 8.90 1.39
N PRO A 142 14.02 8.27 1.78
CA PRO A 142 15.31 8.95 1.70
C PRO A 142 15.67 9.31 0.27
N MET A 143 15.41 8.44 -0.71
CA MET A 143 15.65 8.73 -2.12
C MET A 143 14.83 9.93 -2.62
N ALA A 144 13.54 9.99 -2.26
CA ALA A 144 12.67 11.11 -2.61
C ALA A 144 13.15 12.41 -1.96
N TYR A 145 13.52 12.39 -0.68
CA TYR A 145 14.04 13.58 0.00
C TYR A 145 15.38 14.01 -0.59
N ASP A 146 16.26 13.08 -0.96
CA ASP A 146 17.52 13.42 -1.60
C ASP A 146 17.33 14.11 -2.95
N PHE A 147 16.35 13.64 -3.73
CA PHE A 147 15.97 14.30 -4.97
C PHE A 147 15.41 15.70 -4.71
N PHE A 148 14.41 15.86 -3.83
CA PHE A 148 13.78 17.17 -3.58
C PHE A 148 14.74 18.18 -2.94
N LEU A 149 15.54 17.75 -1.97
CA LEU A 149 16.55 18.61 -1.34
C LEU A 149 17.72 18.90 -2.28
N GLY A 150 17.95 18.07 -3.30
CA GLY A 150 18.91 18.34 -4.37
C GLY A 150 18.59 19.59 -5.22
N PHE A 151 17.35 20.09 -5.18
CA PHE A 151 16.97 21.35 -5.84
C PHE A 151 17.20 22.60 -4.98
N GLN A 152 17.63 22.45 -3.71
CA GLN A 152 18.01 23.60 -2.89
C GLN A 152 19.24 24.29 -3.51
N GLN A 153 19.17 25.61 -3.66
CA GLN A 153 20.23 26.43 -4.25
C GLN A 153 20.54 27.62 -3.32
N GLY A 154 21.81 28.00 -3.17
CA GLY A 154 22.23 29.16 -2.37
C GLY A 154 22.77 28.81 -0.97
N PRO A 155 23.00 29.81 -0.09
CA PRO A 155 23.49 29.55 1.26
C PRO A 155 22.49 28.66 2.00
N LEU A 156 22.91 27.45 2.37
CA LEU A 156 22.11 26.47 3.09
C LEU A 156 21.82 26.89 4.55
N THR A 157 22.38 28.02 4.97
CA THR A 157 22.21 28.64 6.28
C THR A 157 20.89 29.39 6.37
N LEU A 158 20.16 29.19 7.46
CA LEU A 158 18.96 29.94 7.79
C LEU A 158 19.31 31.45 7.90
N PRO A 159 18.40 32.38 7.53
CA PRO A 159 18.62 33.82 7.66
C PRO A 159 18.98 34.31 9.08
N ASP A 160 18.69 33.50 10.10
CA ASP A 160 18.84 33.81 11.52
C ASP A 160 20.08 33.17 12.17
N ASP A 161 21.00 32.56 11.41
CA ASP A 161 22.24 32.03 11.98
C ASP A 161 23.25 33.17 12.28
N PRO A 162 23.54 33.46 13.57
CA PRO A 162 24.46 34.54 13.95
C PRO A 162 25.91 34.29 13.53
N ALA A 163 26.25 33.09 13.03
CA ALA A 163 27.56 32.73 12.51
C ALA A 163 27.66 32.80 10.97
N ALA A 164 26.57 33.08 10.25
CA ALA A 164 26.58 33.14 8.80
C ALA A 164 27.31 34.41 8.29
N ALA A 165 28.37 34.21 7.52
CA ALA A 165 29.09 35.30 6.85
C ALA A 165 28.12 36.07 5.93
N PRO A 166 28.23 37.42 5.86
CA PRO A 166 27.34 38.22 5.01
C PRO A 166 27.46 37.72 3.56
N PRO A 167 26.33 37.49 2.86
CA PRO A 167 26.36 36.89 1.54
C PRO A 167 27.13 37.79 0.57
N SER A 168 28.26 37.30 0.07
CA SER A 168 29.09 38.00 -0.92
C SER A 168 28.46 37.99 -2.32
N ASP A 169 27.44 37.18 -2.55
CA ASP A 169 26.72 37.11 -3.82
C ASP A 169 25.21 37.12 -3.56
N ARG A 170 24.50 38.05 -4.20
CA ARG A 170 23.04 38.25 -4.08
C ARG A 170 22.28 37.21 -4.90
N MET A 171 22.55 35.93 -4.69
CA MET A 171 21.76 34.86 -5.28
C MET A 171 20.59 34.51 -4.35
N ALA A 172 19.38 34.44 -4.90
CA ALA A 172 18.20 34.03 -4.14
C ALA A 172 18.39 32.58 -3.66
N GLY A 173 18.56 32.40 -2.35
CA GLY A 173 18.67 31.08 -1.74
C GLY A 173 17.31 30.41 -1.64
N ILE A 174 17.15 29.24 -2.27
CA ILE A 174 16.00 28.35 -2.10
C ILE A 174 16.34 27.43 -0.92
N VAL A 175 16.09 27.90 0.30
CA VAL A 175 16.25 27.10 1.54
C VAL A 175 14.92 26.40 1.84
N PHE A 176 14.99 25.15 2.29
CA PHE A 176 13.79 24.40 2.66
C PHE A 176 13.32 24.83 4.06
N GLN A 177 12.09 25.35 4.13
CA GLN A 177 11.41 25.76 5.37
C GLN A 177 10.25 24.79 5.66
N GLY A 178 10.48 23.48 5.51
CA GLY A 178 9.44 22.46 5.34
C GLY A 178 8.22 22.55 6.26
N SER A 179 7.02 22.43 5.67
CA SER A 179 5.77 22.25 6.42
C SER A 179 5.63 20.81 6.93
N VAL A 180 5.22 20.69 8.19
CA VAL A 180 4.93 19.40 8.83
C VAL A 180 3.84 18.62 8.07
N SER A 181 2.76 19.29 7.66
CA SER A 181 1.61 18.64 7.01
C SER A 181 1.94 18.12 5.62
N GLU A 182 2.68 18.89 4.81
CA GLU A 182 3.10 18.44 3.47
C GLU A 182 4.03 17.25 3.57
N TYR A 183 4.98 17.32 4.51
CA TYR A 183 5.89 16.23 4.82
C TYR A 183 5.14 14.94 5.20
N LEU A 184 4.21 15.01 6.16
CA LEU A 184 3.45 13.84 6.60
C LEU A 184 2.51 13.30 5.53
N THR A 185 1.93 14.19 4.72
CA THR A 185 1.08 13.80 3.60
C THR A 185 1.87 13.01 2.57
N LEU A 186 3.06 13.48 2.20
CA LEU A 186 3.95 12.77 1.29
C LEU A 186 4.39 11.41 1.87
N THR A 187 4.89 11.43 3.11
CA THR A 187 5.35 10.25 3.84
C THR A 187 4.28 9.17 3.88
N THR A 188 3.06 9.56 4.24
CA THR A 188 1.98 8.61 4.42
C THR A 188 1.43 8.08 3.09
N LYS A 189 1.34 8.94 2.07
CA LYS A 189 0.98 8.51 0.71
C LYS A 189 1.91 7.42 0.21
N PHE A 190 3.22 7.56 0.41
CA PHE A 190 4.18 6.53 0.05
C PHE A 190 4.00 5.24 0.84
N ILE A 191 3.98 5.32 2.17
CA ILE A 191 3.83 4.13 3.02
C ILE A 191 2.56 3.33 2.64
N LEU A 192 1.44 4.01 2.43
CA LEU A 192 0.19 3.36 2.03
C LEU A 192 0.26 2.79 0.61
N ALA A 193 0.74 3.57 -0.36
CA ALA A 193 0.80 3.13 -1.74
C ALA A 193 1.69 1.88 -1.89
N PHE A 194 2.86 1.86 -1.27
CA PHE A 194 3.74 0.70 -1.30
C PHE A 194 3.21 -0.47 -0.46
N GLY A 195 2.70 -0.21 0.75
CA GLY A 195 2.10 -1.26 1.59
C GLY A 195 0.97 -1.99 0.86
N LEU A 196 0.10 -1.24 0.18
CA LEU A 196 -0.98 -1.80 -0.65
C LEU A 196 -0.47 -2.44 -1.94
N SER A 197 0.53 -1.85 -2.61
CA SER A 197 1.10 -2.43 -3.84
C SER A 197 1.77 -3.78 -3.58
N PHE A 198 2.35 -3.99 -2.39
CA PHE A 198 2.90 -5.27 -1.96
C PHE A 198 1.82 -6.34 -1.69
N GLN A 199 0.53 -5.98 -1.72
CA GLN A 199 -0.56 -6.95 -1.72
C GLN A 199 -0.82 -7.55 -3.10
N LEU A 200 -0.32 -6.94 -4.19
CA LEU A 200 -0.53 -7.44 -5.55
C LEU A 200 -0.05 -8.90 -5.71
N PRO A 201 1.15 -9.31 -5.25
CA PRO A 201 1.57 -10.70 -5.34
C PRO A 201 0.65 -11.65 -4.58
N VAL A 202 0.22 -11.26 -3.38
CA VAL A 202 -0.66 -12.11 -2.56
C VAL A 202 -2.02 -12.26 -3.25
N ALA A 203 -2.58 -11.16 -3.74
CA ALA A 203 -3.87 -11.12 -4.42
C ALA A 203 -3.87 -11.92 -5.73
N LEU A 204 -2.90 -11.67 -6.62
CA LEU A 204 -2.80 -12.34 -7.90
C LEU A 204 -2.47 -13.83 -7.74
N THR A 205 -1.65 -14.19 -6.75
CA THR A 205 -1.37 -15.60 -6.46
C THR A 205 -2.62 -16.32 -5.97
N LEU A 206 -3.43 -15.68 -5.13
CA LEU A 206 -4.70 -16.25 -4.67
C LEU A 206 -5.69 -16.42 -5.84
N LEU A 207 -5.82 -15.40 -6.70
CA LEU A 207 -6.66 -15.45 -7.90
C LEU A 207 -6.15 -16.47 -8.94
N GLY A 208 -4.84 -16.70 -9.02
CA GLY A 208 -4.28 -17.74 -9.87
C GLY A 208 -4.58 -19.14 -9.34
N LYS A 209 -4.44 -19.32 -8.02
CA LYS A 209 -4.79 -20.57 -7.34
C LYS A 209 -6.29 -20.88 -7.46
N ALA A 210 -7.13 -19.84 -7.48
CA ALA A 210 -8.56 -19.87 -7.74
C ALA A 210 -8.94 -20.41 -9.13
N GLY A 211 -8.02 -20.30 -10.10
CA GLY A 211 -8.35 -20.45 -11.52
C GLY A 211 -9.11 -19.26 -12.12
N LEU A 212 -9.27 -18.15 -11.39
CA LEU A 212 -9.89 -16.91 -11.91
C LEU A 212 -8.96 -16.16 -12.86
N VAL A 213 -7.66 -16.36 -12.71
CA VAL A 213 -6.62 -15.71 -13.49
C VAL A 213 -5.60 -16.77 -13.90
N SER A 214 -5.10 -16.70 -15.14
CA SER A 214 -4.04 -17.59 -15.61
C SER A 214 -2.72 -16.85 -15.84
N SER A 215 -1.60 -17.57 -15.79
CA SER A 215 -0.29 -16.97 -16.10
C SER A 215 -0.21 -16.45 -17.54
N ALA A 216 -0.83 -17.15 -18.48
CA ALA A 216 -0.96 -16.73 -19.88
C ALA A 216 -1.84 -15.47 -20.00
N GLY A 217 -2.96 -15.40 -19.30
CA GLY A 217 -3.85 -14.24 -19.27
C GLY A 217 -3.17 -12.99 -18.70
N LEU A 218 -2.47 -13.12 -17.56
CA LEU A 218 -1.65 -12.05 -17.00
C LEU A 218 -0.54 -11.62 -17.97
N GLY A 219 0.10 -12.58 -18.64
CA GLY A 219 1.08 -12.32 -19.67
C GLY A 219 0.54 -11.50 -20.84
N GLY A 220 -0.69 -11.78 -21.29
CA GLY A 220 -1.36 -11.06 -22.38
C GLY A 220 -1.72 -9.61 -22.03
N VAL A 221 -1.98 -9.30 -20.76
CA VAL A 221 -2.36 -7.95 -20.31
C VAL A 221 -1.19 -7.12 -19.77
N ARG A 222 0.06 -7.55 -19.94
CA ARG A 222 1.27 -6.83 -19.50
C ARG A 222 1.29 -5.36 -19.91
N LYS A 223 0.88 -5.03 -21.14
CA LYS A 223 0.84 -3.64 -21.64
C LYS A 223 -0.12 -2.75 -20.83
N TYR A 224 -1.24 -3.30 -20.37
CA TYR A 224 -2.20 -2.57 -19.52
C TYR A 224 -1.70 -2.45 -18.09
N ALA A 225 -1.05 -3.49 -17.56
CA ALA A 225 -0.42 -3.44 -16.25
C ALA A 225 0.68 -2.37 -16.19
N VAL A 226 1.53 -2.28 -17.22
CA VAL A 226 2.56 -1.23 -17.34
C VAL A 226 1.91 0.16 -17.30
N LEU A 227 0.86 0.39 -18.09
CA LEU A 227 0.16 1.68 -18.11
C LEU A 227 -0.44 2.01 -16.74
N LEU A 228 -1.11 1.06 -16.10
CA LEU A 228 -1.75 1.26 -14.81
C LEU A 228 -0.73 1.54 -13.70
N ILE A 229 0.38 0.81 -13.67
CA ILE A 229 1.46 1.02 -12.71
C ILE A 229 2.13 2.38 -12.93
N LEU A 230 2.34 2.80 -14.19
CA LEU A 230 2.90 4.11 -14.51
C LEU A 230 1.98 5.25 -14.02
N VAL A 231 0.68 5.15 -14.28
CA VAL A 231 -0.32 6.13 -13.81
C VAL A 231 -0.39 6.16 -12.29
N LEU A 232 -0.44 4.98 -11.64
CA LEU A 232 -0.45 4.88 -10.19
C LEU A 232 0.82 5.51 -9.59
N SER A 233 1.97 5.27 -10.22
CA SER A 233 3.23 5.87 -9.80
C SER A 233 3.15 7.39 -9.87
N ALA A 234 2.70 7.94 -11.00
CA ALA A 234 2.56 9.38 -11.20
C ALA A 234 1.56 10.07 -10.26
N VAL A 235 0.56 9.35 -9.74
CA VAL A 235 -0.41 9.89 -8.75
C VAL A 235 0.18 9.85 -7.33
N VAL A 236 0.97 8.83 -7.03
CA VAL A 236 1.53 8.59 -5.69
C VAL A 236 2.78 9.42 -5.45
N THR A 237 3.72 9.42 -6.40
CA THR A 237 4.89 10.28 -6.35
C THR A 237 4.47 11.69 -6.78
N PRO A 238 4.98 12.75 -6.12
CA PRO A 238 5.00 14.08 -6.71
C PRO A 238 5.73 14.06 -8.08
N PRO A 239 5.86 15.18 -8.81
CA PRO A 239 6.54 15.22 -10.11
C PRO A 239 8.07 15.05 -9.99
N ASP A 240 8.51 13.93 -9.44
CA ASP A 240 9.88 13.43 -9.32
C ASP A 240 10.01 12.21 -10.22
N VAL A 241 10.77 12.37 -11.31
CA VAL A 241 11.00 11.32 -12.31
C VAL A 241 11.79 10.15 -11.72
N ILE A 242 12.75 10.41 -10.82
CA ILE A 242 13.61 9.36 -10.24
C ILE A 242 12.76 8.45 -9.36
N SER A 243 12.06 9.01 -8.37
CA SER A 243 11.19 8.23 -7.49
C SER A 243 10.07 7.56 -8.25
N GLN A 244 9.52 8.20 -9.30
CA GLN A 244 8.49 7.61 -10.15
C GLN A 244 9.01 6.37 -10.91
N VAL A 245 10.21 6.44 -11.50
CA VAL A 245 10.82 5.30 -12.22
C VAL A 245 11.17 4.17 -11.25
N VAL A 246 11.68 4.49 -10.06
CA VAL A 246 11.97 3.48 -9.03
C VAL A 246 10.70 2.80 -8.56
N LEU A 247 9.66 3.57 -8.22
CA LEU A 247 8.34 3.03 -7.83
C LEU A 247 7.76 2.14 -8.94
N PHE A 248 7.79 2.60 -10.19
CA PHE A 248 7.36 1.80 -11.34
C PHE A 248 8.11 0.47 -11.41
N THR A 249 9.44 0.52 -11.30
CA THR A 249 10.30 -0.67 -11.39
C THR A 249 9.98 -1.68 -10.29
N VAL A 250 9.78 -1.21 -9.06
CA VAL A 250 9.44 -2.05 -7.91
C VAL A 250 8.08 -2.71 -8.09
N VAL A 251 7.04 -1.93 -8.39
CA VAL A 251 5.68 -2.45 -8.52
C VAL A 251 5.54 -3.36 -9.75
N TYR A 252 6.21 -3.02 -10.85
CA TYR A 252 6.28 -3.90 -12.02
C TYR A 252 7.03 -5.20 -11.71
N GLY A 253 8.13 -5.13 -10.96
CA GLY A 253 8.84 -6.31 -10.46
C GLY A 253 7.94 -7.22 -9.61
N LEU A 254 7.13 -6.65 -8.71
CA LEU A 254 6.15 -7.39 -7.94
C LEU A 254 5.09 -8.05 -8.84
N TYR A 255 4.62 -7.35 -9.86
CA TYR A 255 3.70 -7.91 -10.85
C TYR A 255 4.31 -9.11 -11.60
N GLU A 256 5.57 -9.02 -12.03
CA GLU A 256 6.27 -10.13 -12.69
C GLU A 256 6.48 -11.33 -11.75
N ILE A 257 6.86 -11.08 -10.48
CA ILE A 257 6.96 -12.11 -9.44
C ILE A 257 5.60 -12.80 -9.27
N SER A 258 4.51 -12.04 -9.30
CA SER A 258 3.15 -12.57 -9.20
C SER A 258 2.85 -13.56 -10.34
N ILE A 259 3.18 -13.20 -11.59
CA ILE A 259 3.00 -14.08 -12.75
C ILE A 259 3.79 -15.38 -12.57
N GLN A 260 5.03 -15.29 -12.10
CA GLN A 260 5.87 -16.48 -11.86
C GLN A 260 5.30 -17.38 -10.77
N LEU A 261 4.76 -16.82 -9.69
CA LEU A 261 4.10 -17.57 -8.62
C LEU A 261 2.86 -18.31 -9.14
N VAL A 262 2.02 -17.62 -9.93
CA VAL A 262 0.83 -18.23 -10.56
C VAL A 262 1.25 -19.37 -11.49
N LYS A 263 2.26 -19.16 -12.32
CA LYS A 263 2.78 -20.20 -13.23
C LYS A 263 3.29 -21.45 -12.49
N ARG A 264 3.95 -21.28 -11.34
CA ARG A 264 4.39 -22.42 -10.50
C ARG A 264 3.21 -23.20 -9.93
N ILE A 265 2.15 -22.51 -9.53
CA ILE A 265 0.92 -23.13 -9.01
C ILE A 265 0.19 -23.90 -10.12
N GLU A 266 0.03 -23.29 -11.30
CA GLU A 266 -0.59 -23.94 -12.46
C GLU A 266 0.16 -25.20 -12.88
N ARG A 267 1.50 -25.13 -12.93
CA ARG A 267 2.33 -26.28 -13.28
C ARG A 267 2.13 -27.44 -12.30
N ARG A 268 2.13 -27.16 -11.00
CA ARG A 268 1.92 -28.19 -9.96
C ARG A 268 0.52 -28.80 -10.07
N ARG A 269 -0.52 -27.99 -10.29
CA ARG A 269 -1.89 -28.48 -10.51
C ARG A 269 -1.98 -29.40 -11.73
N ASN A 270 -1.33 -29.03 -12.83
CA ASN A 270 -1.33 -29.84 -14.05
C ASN A 270 -0.55 -31.16 -13.87
N GLU A 271 0.53 -31.16 -13.09
CA GLU A 271 1.26 -32.38 -12.71
C GLU A 271 0.39 -33.32 -11.87
N GLU A 272 -0.38 -32.79 -10.91
CA GLU A 272 -1.32 -33.55 -10.08
C GLU A 272 -2.50 -34.12 -10.90
N LEU A 273 -3.06 -33.35 -11.84
CA LEU A 273 -4.11 -33.81 -12.75
C LEU A 273 -3.61 -34.93 -13.68
N ARG A 274 -2.38 -34.82 -14.20
CA ARG A 274 -1.74 -35.87 -15.01
C ARG A 274 -1.49 -37.14 -14.20
N ALA A 275 -1.08 -37.01 -12.94
CA ALA A 275 -0.91 -38.16 -12.04
C ALA A 275 -2.24 -38.86 -11.74
N GLN A 276 -3.37 -38.14 -11.80
CA GLN A 276 -4.72 -38.67 -11.63
C GLN A 276 -5.37 -39.15 -12.95
N GLY A 277 -4.67 -39.03 -14.08
CA GLY A 277 -5.18 -39.45 -15.40
C GLY A 277 -6.29 -38.55 -15.97
N LEU A 278 -6.46 -37.34 -15.43
CA LEU A 278 -7.45 -36.37 -15.90
C LEU A 278 -6.89 -35.55 -17.08
N PRO A 279 -7.74 -35.15 -18.05
CA PRO A 279 -7.32 -34.26 -19.13
C PRO A 279 -6.86 -32.91 -18.57
N VAL A 280 -5.81 -32.36 -19.17
CA VAL A 280 -5.26 -31.04 -18.83
C VAL A 280 -5.69 -30.08 -19.93
N ASP A 281 -6.40 -29.02 -19.56
CA ASP A 281 -6.67 -27.92 -20.49
C ASP A 281 -5.36 -27.14 -20.72
N GLU A 282 -4.92 -27.07 -21.98
CA GLU A 282 -3.73 -26.31 -22.44
C GLU A 282 -4.01 -24.82 -22.61
#